data_AF-A0ABC9VFG3-F1
#
_entry.id   AF-A0ABC9VFG3-F1
#
_cell.length_a   1.000
_cell.length_b   1.000
_cell.length_c   1.000
_cell.angle_alpha   90.00
_cell.angle_beta   90.00
_cell.angle_gamma   90.00
#
_symmetry.space_group_name_H-M   'P 1'
#
loop_
_entity.id
_entity.type
_entity.pdbx_description
1 polymer ?
#
loop_
_entity_poly.entity_id
_entity_poly.type
_entity_poly.pdbx_seq_one_letter_code
_entity_poly.pdbx_strand_id
1 'polypeptide(L)'
;MQELYELARLIEQKNRIERKITEIIRRPALIGHVGEYIAAKVFGISLVDSASNKGFDGYFTKGNLKGKTVNIKFYTKNERLLDINPNGLPDYYLVLTGDLRSAASSRGWTRPWCISYVYLFEASALLEQLKARNVKIGIATSVAGRYWEDAEIFPSSKNSLYTLTNEQKEWLELFSLQR
;
A
#
# COMPACT_ATOMS: atom_id res chain seq x y z
N MET A 1 10.12 -28.64 22.49
CA MET A 1 11.47 -28.04 22.65
C MET A 1 12.21 -27.88 21.33
N GLN A 2 12.30 -28.90 20.47
CA GLN A 2 12.96 -28.77 19.16
C GLN A 2 12.33 -27.67 18.26
N GLU A 3 11.02 -27.58 18.23
CA GLU A 3 10.29 -26.51 17.51
C GLU A 3 10.66 -25.09 17.97
N LEU A 4 10.98 -24.93 19.27
CA LEU A 4 11.37 -23.64 19.81
C LEU A 4 12.77 -23.22 19.36
N TYR A 5 13.71 -24.17 19.26
CA TYR A 5 15.04 -23.91 18.71
C TYR A 5 14.97 -23.57 17.22
N GLU A 6 14.14 -24.29 16.46
CA GLU A 6 13.94 -23.99 15.05
C GLU A 6 13.29 -22.61 14.85
N LEU A 7 12.29 -22.27 15.66
CA LEU A 7 11.67 -20.95 15.65
C LEU A 7 12.69 -19.84 15.93
N ALA A 8 13.56 -20.01 16.93
CA ALA A 8 14.60 -19.03 17.27
C ALA A 8 15.56 -18.80 16.10
N ARG A 9 15.99 -19.87 15.42
CA ARG A 9 16.85 -19.81 14.23
C ARG A 9 16.18 -19.06 13.07
N LEU A 10 14.90 -19.32 12.81
CA LEU A 10 14.13 -18.65 11.77
C LEU A 10 13.93 -17.15 12.07
N ILE A 11 13.68 -16.80 13.35
CA ILE A 11 13.59 -15.40 13.78
C ILE A 11 14.93 -14.69 13.56
N GLU A 12 16.06 -15.32 13.87
CA GLU A 12 17.38 -14.73 13.61
C GLU A 12 17.61 -14.46 12.12
N GLN A 13 17.23 -15.40 11.26
CA GLN A 13 17.30 -15.23 9.80
C GLN A 13 16.41 -14.09 9.31
N LYS A 14 15.18 -14.01 9.81
CA LYS A 14 14.27 -12.90 9.52
C LYS A 14 14.90 -11.55 9.92
N ASN A 15 15.46 -11.45 11.12
CA ASN A 15 16.11 -10.23 11.61
C ASN A 15 17.32 -9.84 10.75
N ARG A 16 18.09 -10.82 10.23
CA ARG A 16 19.20 -10.56 9.30
C ARG A 16 18.70 -10.00 7.97
N ILE A 17 17.59 -10.53 7.44
CA ILE A 17 16.96 -10.03 6.21
C ILE A 17 16.42 -8.61 6.42
N GLU A 18 15.74 -8.35 7.54
CA GLU A 18 15.21 -7.03 7.87
C GLU A 18 16.29 -5.95 7.97
N ARG A 19 17.49 -6.29 8.46
CA ARG A 19 18.65 -5.38 8.43
C ARG A 19 19.07 -5.03 7.00
N LYS A 20 19.15 -6.01 6.10
CA LYS A 20 19.47 -5.76 4.68
C LYS A 20 18.43 -4.86 4.01
N ILE A 21 17.14 -5.08 4.30
CA ILE A 21 16.06 -4.21 3.79
C ILE A 21 16.22 -2.79 4.35
N THR A 22 16.49 -2.66 5.65
CA THR A 22 16.72 -1.37 6.32
C THR A 22 17.90 -0.60 5.71
N GLU A 23 18.97 -1.29 5.32
CA GLU A 23 20.11 -0.67 4.62
C GLU A 23 19.73 -0.10 3.25
N ILE A 24 18.83 -0.77 2.51
CA ILE A 24 18.33 -0.32 1.21
C ILE A 24 17.39 0.87 1.36
N ILE A 25 16.41 0.77 2.26
CA ILE A 25 15.35 1.79 2.40
C ILE A 25 15.73 2.93 3.35
N ARG A 26 16.85 2.80 4.07
CA ARG A 26 17.38 3.76 5.07
C ARG A 26 16.39 4.10 6.20
N ARG A 27 15.41 3.23 6.43
CA ARG A 27 14.39 3.30 7.50
C ARG A 27 14.16 1.89 8.04
N PRO A 28 13.63 1.72 9.27
CA PRO A 28 13.27 0.39 9.77
C PRO A 28 12.37 -0.33 8.78
N ALA A 29 12.63 -1.62 8.51
CA ALA A 29 11.86 -2.47 7.61
C ALA A 29 10.46 -2.79 8.18
N LEU A 30 9.63 -1.76 8.33
CA LEU A 30 8.21 -1.87 8.61
C LEU A 30 7.45 -1.84 7.28
N ILE A 31 6.33 -2.55 7.20
CA ILE A 31 5.55 -2.66 5.95
C ILE A 31 5.18 -1.28 5.38
N GLY A 32 4.85 -0.30 6.23
CA GLY A 32 4.56 1.07 5.82
C GLY A 32 5.78 1.75 5.16
N HIS A 33 6.95 1.72 5.82
CA HIS A 33 8.17 2.32 5.27
C HIS A 33 8.63 1.65 3.97
N VAL A 34 8.47 0.34 3.86
CA VAL A 34 8.77 -0.39 2.62
C VAL A 34 7.81 0.03 1.51
N GLY A 35 6.51 0.14 1.81
CA GLY A 35 5.50 0.62 0.88
C GLY A 35 5.78 2.04 0.40
N GLU A 36 6.12 2.96 1.33
CA GLU A 36 6.54 4.32 1.01
C GLU A 36 7.75 4.36 0.09
N TYR A 37 8.79 3.57 0.40
CA TYR A 37 10.02 3.51 -0.41
C TYR A 37 9.73 3.03 -1.84
N ILE A 38 8.99 1.92 -1.98
CA ILE A 38 8.60 1.38 -3.29
C ILE A 38 7.79 2.41 -4.05
N ALA A 39 6.77 3.01 -3.42
CA ALA A 39 5.92 3.98 -4.06
C ALA A 39 6.69 5.23 -4.50
N ALA A 40 7.62 5.72 -3.67
CA ALA A 40 8.50 6.84 -4.01
C ALA A 40 9.30 6.58 -5.29
N LYS A 41 9.88 5.39 -5.43
CA LYS A 41 10.66 4.99 -6.61
C LYS A 41 9.78 4.78 -7.84
N VAL A 42 8.68 4.04 -7.71
CA VAL A 42 7.84 3.66 -8.85
C VAL A 42 7.04 4.86 -9.38
N PHE A 43 6.41 5.64 -8.50
CA PHE A 43 5.47 6.68 -8.92
C PHE A 43 6.10 8.09 -8.95
N GLY A 44 7.38 8.21 -8.58
CA GLY A 44 8.06 9.51 -8.48
C GLY A 44 7.42 10.39 -7.41
N ILE A 45 7.41 9.90 -6.17
CA ILE A 45 6.86 10.62 -5.01
C ILE A 45 8.03 11.15 -4.17
N SER A 46 7.98 12.43 -3.83
CA SER A 46 8.85 12.99 -2.80
C SER A 46 8.18 12.79 -1.45
N LEU A 47 8.77 11.96 -0.59
CA LEU A 47 8.27 11.71 0.75
C LEU A 47 8.54 12.91 1.66
N VAL A 48 7.66 13.15 2.64
CA VAL A 48 7.90 14.16 3.68
C VAL A 48 8.77 13.58 4.80
N ASP A 49 9.69 14.41 5.31
CA ASP A 49 10.64 13.97 6.35
C ASP A 49 9.99 13.76 7.73
N SER A 50 8.82 14.35 8.00
CA SER A 50 8.20 14.31 9.32
C SER A 50 6.86 13.57 9.36
N ALA A 51 6.72 12.72 10.38
CA ALA A 51 5.45 12.14 10.82
C ALA A 51 4.46 13.18 11.41
N SER A 52 4.80 14.48 11.39
CA SER A 52 3.96 15.55 11.94
C SER A 52 3.01 16.18 10.90
N ASN A 53 3.18 15.88 9.61
CA ASN A 53 2.20 16.25 8.59
C ASN A 53 0.98 15.32 8.71
N LYS A 54 -0.10 15.87 9.24
CA LYS A 54 -1.34 15.13 9.47
C LYS A 54 -2.02 14.84 8.13
N GLY A 55 -1.77 13.66 7.55
CA GLY A 55 -2.68 13.07 6.56
C GLY A 55 -2.10 12.50 5.26
N PHE A 56 -0.83 12.79 4.94
CA PHE A 56 -0.21 12.34 3.69
C PHE A 56 1.29 12.05 3.88
N ASP A 57 1.85 11.20 3.03
CA ASP A 57 3.23 10.72 3.13
C ASP A 57 4.16 11.40 2.13
N GLY A 58 3.63 12.05 1.10
CA GLY A 58 4.43 12.77 0.11
C GLY A 58 3.61 13.48 -0.96
N TYR A 59 4.33 13.90 -2.01
CA TYR A 59 3.76 14.57 -3.19
C TYR A 59 4.26 13.93 -4.48
N PHE A 60 3.39 13.79 -5.48
CA PHE A 60 3.83 13.39 -6.81
C PHE A 60 4.71 14.49 -7.43
N THR A 61 5.84 14.10 -8.02
CA THR A 61 6.82 15.04 -8.59
C THR A 61 6.72 15.21 -10.11
N LYS A 62 6.03 14.28 -10.77
CA LYS A 62 5.93 14.19 -12.23
C LYS A 62 4.53 13.74 -12.67
N GLY A 63 4.26 13.86 -13.97
CA GLY A 63 2.99 13.47 -14.58
C GLY A 63 1.83 14.42 -14.28
N ASN A 64 0.62 13.99 -14.62
CA ASN A 64 -0.63 14.74 -14.43
C ASN A 64 -1.01 14.96 -12.95
N LEU A 65 -0.43 14.19 -12.04
CA LEU A 65 -0.65 14.33 -10.59
C LEU A 65 0.40 15.23 -9.92
N LYS A 66 1.34 15.83 -10.66
CA LYS A 66 2.42 16.64 -10.07
C LYS A 66 1.89 17.69 -9.09
N GLY A 67 2.48 17.72 -7.90
CA GLY A 67 2.13 18.63 -6.80
C GLY A 67 0.98 18.12 -5.91
N LYS A 68 0.29 17.04 -6.29
CA LYS A 68 -0.78 16.44 -5.49
C LYS A 68 -0.22 15.62 -4.35
N THR A 69 -0.85 15.74 -3.18
CA THR A 69 -0.53 14.99 -1.97
C THR A 69 -1.01 13.55 -2.08
N VAL A 70 -0.26 12.63 -1.49
CA VAL A 70 -0.59 11.20 -1.50
C VAL A 70 -0.34 10.56 -0.14
N ASN A 71 -1.29 9.74 0.31
CA ASN A 71 -1.08 8.82 1.42
C ASN A 71 -0.93 7.39 0.89
N ILE A 72 0.16 6.74 1.24
CA ILE A 72 0.60 5.45 0.75
C ILE A 72 0.20 4.38 1.76
N LYS A 73 -0.52 3.36 1.31
CA LYS A 73 -0.88 2.20 2.13
C LYS A 73 -0.30 0.95 1.52
N PHE A 74 0.40 0.15 2.33
CA PHE A 74 0.82 -1.18 1.91
C PHE A 74 0.18 -2.24 2.80
N TYR A 75 -0.79 -2.94 2.24
CA TYR A 75 -1.48 -4.04 2.91
C TYR A 75 -1.02 -5.38 2.32
N THR A 76 -0.53 -6.29 3.16
CA THR A 76 -0.10 -7.65 2.73
C THR A 76 -1.24 -8.51 2.16
N LYS A 77 -2.48 -8.01 2.21
CA LYS A 77 -3.69 -8.63 1.71
C LYS A 77 -4.74 -7.57 1.39
N ASN A 78 -5.51 -7.77 0.32
CA ASN A 78 -6.65 -6.91 0.03
C ASN A 78 -7.90 -7.41 0.76
N GLU A 79 -8.24 -6.76 1.88
CA GLU A 79 -9.44 -7.05 2.69
C GLU A 79 -10.58 -6.05 2.42
N ARG A 80 -10.45 -5.23 1.38
CA ARG A 80 -11.38 -4.12 1.04
C ARG A 80 -11.56 -3.09 2.16
N LEU A 81 -10.51 -2.95 2.98
CA LEU A 81 -10.42 -1.99 4.07
C LEU A 81 -9.40 -0.91 3.72
N LEU A 82 -9.69 0.33 4.10
CA LEU A 82 -8.79 1.46 3.93
C LEU A 82 -8.75 2.30 5.21
N ASP A 83 -7.55 2.62 5.69
CA ASP A 83 -7.40 3.54 6.82
C ASP A 83 -7.50 4.98 6.32
N ILE A 84 -8.56 5.67 6.74
CA ILE A 84 -8.88 7.04 6.36
C ILE A 84 -8.81 7.93 7.60
N ASN A 85 -8.01 8.99 7.54
CA ASN A 85 -8.03 10.05 8.54
C ASN A 85 -8.91 11.19 8.05
N PRO A 86 -10.14 11.39 8.59
CA PRO A 86 -11.03 12.44 8.13
C PRO A 86 -10.50 13.85 8.40
N ASN A 87 -9.54 14.00 9.33
CA ASN A 87 -8.97 15.29 9.72
C ASN A 87 -7.65 15.62 8.99
N GLY A 88 -7.24 14.76 8.05
CA GLY A 88 -6.00 14.90 7.28
C GLY A 88 -6.16 14.14 5.98
N LEU A 89 -6.96 14.70 5.06
CA LEU A 89 -7.28 14.09 3.78
C LEU A 89 -6.20 14.46 2.75
N PRO A 90 -5.49 13.48 2.14
CA PRO A 90 -4.63 13.75 0.98
C PRO A 90 -5.49 14.05 -0.26
N ASP A 91 -4.88 14.44 -1.38
CA ASP A 91 -5.55 14.42 -2.69
C ASP A 91 -5.83 12.97 -3.11
N TYR A 92 -4.88 12.06 -2.84
CA TYR A 92 -4.98 10.65 -3.24
C TYR A 92 -4.56 9.66 -2.15
N TYR A 93 -5.20 8.49 -2.15
CA TYR A 93 -4.67 7.29 -1.50
C TYR A 93 -4.06 6.36 -2.56
N LEU A 94 -2.78 6.04 -2.40
CA LEU A 94 -2.08 5.05 -3.22
C LEU A 94 -1.95 3.75 -2.41
N VAL A 95 -2.71 2.74 -2.78
CA VAL A 95 -2.79 1.47 -2.05
C VAL A 95 -2.08 0.37 -2.82
N LEU A 96 -1.00 -0.15 -2.28
CA LEU A 96 -0.31 -1.35 -2.73
C LEU A 96 -0.83 -2.53 -1.92
N THR A 97 -1.18 -3.65 -2.58
CA THR A 97 -1.72 -4.79 -1.85
C THR A 97 -1.50 -6.13 -2.52
N GLY A 98 -1.44 -7.19 -1.70
CA GLY A 98 -1.43 -8.57 -2.16
C GLY A 98 -2.78 -9.04 -2.71
N ASP A 99 -2.91 -10.34 -2.95
CA ASP A 99 -4.10 -10.93 -3.56
C ASP A 99 -5.41 -10.56 -2.83
N LEU A 100 -6.48 -10.41 -3.62
CA LEU A 100 -7.85 -10.38 -3.10
C LEU A 100 -8.19 -11.76 -2.54
N ARG A 101 -8.31 -11.86 -1.20
CA ARG A 101 -8.72 -13.11 -0.55
C ARG A 101 -9.65 -12.80 0.61
N SER A 102 -10.64 -13.67 0.82
CA SER A 102 -11.58 -13.56 1.93
C SER A 102 -10.87 -13.62 3.28
N ALA A 103 -11.47 -13.03 4.33
CA ALA A 103 -10.97 -13.03 5.71
C ALA A 103 -11.10 -14.39 6.42
N ALA A 104 -10.94 -15.51 5.72
CA ALA A 104 -11.12 -16.83 6.30
C ALA A 104 -9.82 -17.35 6.93
N SER A 105 -9.79 -17.42 8.28
CA SER A 105 -8.82 -18.08 9.16
C SER A 105 -7.33 -17.69 9.01
N SER A 106 -6.66 -17.34 10.11
CA SER A 106 -5.21 -17.10 10.14
C SER A 106 -4.37 -18.38 10.23
N ARG A 107 -4.95 -19.53 10.56
CA ARG A 107 -4.21 -20.80 10.77
C ARG A 107 -3.68 -21.36 9.44
N GLY A 108 -2.37 -21.57 9.36
CA GLY A 108 -1.69 -22.13 8.20
C GLY A 108 -1.41 -21.14 7.07
N TRP A 109 -1.67 -19.85 7.29
CA TRP A 109 -1.54 -18.81 6.27
C TRP A 109 -0.35 -17.89 6.52
N THR A 110 0.29 -17.44 5.44
CA THR A 110 1.30 -16.39 5.44
C THR A 110 0.71 -15.08 4.92
N ARG A 111 1.33 -13.95 5.31
CA ARG A 111 1.02 -12.61 4.80
C ARG A 111 2.27 -12.08 4.08
N PRO A 112 2.56 -12.58 2.86
CA PRO A 112 3.76 -12.19 2.15
C PRO A 112 3.75 -10.69 1.85
N TRP A 113 4.93 -10.09 1.81
CA TRP A 113 5.11 -8.72 1.35
C TRP A 113 5.16 -8.74 -0.17
N CYS A 114 3.98 -8.81 -0.79
CA CYS A 114 3.83 -8.81 -2.23
C CYS A 114 2.85 -7.75 -2.70
N ILE A 115 3.04 -7.34 -3.96
CA ILE A 115 2.17 -6.41 -4.66
C ILE A 115 1.53 -7.18 -5.82
N SER A 116 0.27 -7.54 -5.64
CA SER A 116 -0.58 -8.11 -6.69
C SER A 116 -1.45 -7.04 -7.37
N TYR A 117 -1.84 -6.01 -6.60
CA TYR A 117 -2.68 -4.92 -7.08
C TYR A 117 -2.17 -3.58 -6.57
N VAL A 118 -2.38 -2.54 -7.38
CA VAL A 118 -2.21 -1.14 -6.97
C VAL A 118 -3.46 -0.35 -7.32
N TYR A 119 -3.92 0.44 -6.36
CA TYR A 119 -5.11 1.28 -6.49
C TYR A 119 -4.76 2.73 -6.20
N LEU A 120 -5.36 3.64 -6.96
CA LEU A 120 -5.26 5.08 -6.76
C LEU A 120 -6.67 5.66 -6.55
N PHE A 121 -6.99 5.99 -5.31
CA PHE A 121 -8.27 6.61 -4.95
C PHE A 121 -8.11 8.12 -4.91
N GLU A 122 -8.99 8.85 -5.59
CA GLU A 122 -9.20 10.28 -5.31
C GLU A 122 -9.93 10.42 -3.98
N ALA A 123 -9.31 11.07 -3.01
CA ALA A 123 -9.74 11.01 -1.62
C ALA A 123 -11.07 11.76 -1.39
N SER A 124 -11.28 12.90 -2.05
CA SER A 124 -12.54 13.68 -2.03
C SER A 124 -13.71 12.84 -2.53
N ALA A 125 -13.61 12.32 -3.76
CA ALA A 125 -14.66 11.52 -4.37
C ALA A 125 -14.97 10.27 -3.53
N LEU A 126 -13.96 9.57 -3.01
CA LEU A 126 -14.16 8.42 -2.14
C LEU A 126 -14.89 8.82 -0.84
N LEU A 127 -14.51 9.93 -0.21
CA LEU A 127 -15.13 10.38 1.03
C LEU A 127 -16.61 10.72 0.84
N GLU A 128 -16.97 11.39 -0.25
CA GLU A 128 -18.37 11.68 -0.61
C GLU A 128 -19.17 10.39 -0.80
N GLN A 129 -18.63 9.43 -1.54
CA GLN A 129 -19.24 8.13 -1.78
C GLN A 129 -19.44 7.30 -0.50
N LEU A 130 -18.52 7.39 0.46
CA LEU A 130 -18.62 6.72 1.76
C LEU A 130 -19.67 7.38 2.65
N LYS A 131 -19.70 8.71 2.71
CA LYS A 131 -20.71 9.49 3.44
C LYS A 131 -22.12 9.25 2.91
N ALA A 132 -22.30 9.23 1.59
CA ALA A 132 -23.58 8.94 0.95
C ALA A 132 -24.13 7.54 1.30
N ARG A 133 -23.24 6.61 1.66
CA ARG A 133 -23.59 5.25 2.09
C ARG A 133 -23.62 5.09 3.62
N ASN A 134 -23.46 6.18 4.37
CA ASN A 134 -23.40 6.21 5.83
C ASN A 134 -22.36 5.24 6.44
N VAL A 135 -21.21 5.09 5.76
CA VAL A 135 -20.11 4.24 6.23
C VAL A 135 -19.35 4.96 7.35
N LYS A 136 -19.02 4.23 8.42
CA LYS A 136 -18.11 4.74 9.47
C LYS A 136 -16.70 4.91 8.90
N ILE A 137 -16.21 6.16 8.91
CA ILE A 137 -14.90 6.54 8.39
C ILE A 137 -13.87 6.56 9.53
N GLY A 138 -12.71 5.95 9.28
CA GLY A 138 -11.62 5.85 10.23
C GLY A 138 -10.61 4.76 9.84
N ILE A 139 -9.98 4.17 10.85
CA ILE A 139 -9.15 2.96 10.70
C ILE A 139 -10.06 1.82 10.21
N ALA A 140 -9.56 1.04 9.24
CA ALA A 140 -10.28 -0.08 8.65
C ALA A 140 -11.68 0.29 8.10
N THR A 141 -11.78 1.41 7.38
CA THR A 141 -13.04 1.80 6.71
C THR A 141 -13.38 0.78 5.63
N SER A 142 -14.60 0.24 5.66
CA SER A 142 -15.10 -0.67 4.62
C SER A 142 -15.39 0.08 3.31
N VAL A 143 -14.68 -0.26 2.25
CA VAL A 143 -14.84 0.35 0.92
C VAL A 143 -15.45 -0.70 -0.02
N ALA A 144 -16.55 -0.35 -0.71
CA ALA A 144 -17.23 -1.29 -1.60
C ALA A 144 -16.34 -1.72 -2.77
N GLY A 145 -16.51 -2.97 -3.21
CA GLY A 145 -15.69 -3.60 -4.25
C GLY A 145 -15.57 -2.77 -5.54
N ARG A 146 -16.69 -2.20 -6.01
CA ARG A 146 -16.72 -1.33 -7.20
C ARG A 146 -15.73 -0.16 -7.13
N TYR A 147 -15.58 0.49 -5.97
CA TYR A 147 -14.70 1.65 -5.85
C TYR A 147 -13.22 1.27 -5.94
N TRP A 148 -12.85 0.08 -5.49
CA TRP A 148 -11.50 -0.45 -5.73
C TRP A 148 -11.30 -0.82 -7.19
N GLU A 149 -12.30 -1.43 -7.84
CA GLU A 149 -12.19 -1.80 -9.26
C GLU A 149 -12.01 -0.57 -10.14
N ASP A 150 -12.72 0.51 -9.84
CA ASP A 150 -12.58 1.81 -10.51
C ASP A 150 -11.22 2.47 -10.21
N ALA A 151 -10.67 2.24 -9.01
CA ALA A 151 -9.38 2.80 -8.59
C ALA A 151 -8.16 2.01 -9.09
N GLU A 152 -8.34 0.81 -9.68
CA GLU A 152 -7.24 -0.08 -10.04
C GLU A 152 -6.34 0.50 -11.14
N ILE A 153 -5.06 0.70 -10.83
CA ILE A 153 -4.03 1.10 -11.80
C ILE A 153 -3.12 -0.06 -12.19
N PHE A 154 -3.04 -1.11 -11.38
CA PHE A 154 -2.29 -2.36 -11.65
C PHE A 154 -3.07 -3.58 -11.11
N PRO A 155 -3.15 -4.70 -11.85
CA PRO A 155 -2.47 -4.97 -13.12
C PRO A 155 -3.24 -4.50 -14.36
N SER A 156 -4.57 -4.36 -14.28
CA SER A 156 -5.41 -4.15 -15.47
C SER A 156 -5.53 -2.68 -15.92
N SER A 157 -5.07 -1.73 -15.09
CA SER A 157 -5.13 -0.29 -15.33
C SER A 157 -6.54 0.22 -15.73
N LYS A 158 -7.57 -0.15 -14.96
CA LYS A 158 -8.96 0.28 -15.17
C LYS A 158 -9.17 1.78 -14.92
N ASN A 159 -8.34 2.36 -14.06
CA ASN A 159 -8.40 3.76 -13.71
C ASN A 159 -7.78 4.64 -14.81
N SER A 160 -8.58 5.54 -15.38
CA SER A 160 -8.15 6.46 -16.44
C SER A 160 -7.38 7.68 -15.94
N LEU A 161 -7.37 7.95 -14.63
CA LEU A 161 -6.65 9.09 -14.03
C LEU A 161 -5.15 8.88 -14.03
N TYR A 162 -4.66 7.64 -14.05
CA TYR A 162 -3.23 7.36 -14.02
C TYR A 162 -2.90 6.09 -14.79
N THR A 163 -2.23 6.25 -15.94
CA THR A 163 -1.75 5.13 -16.74
C THR A 163 -0.29 4.83 -16.38
N LEU A 164 -0.04 3.58 -15.99
CA LEU A 164 1.32 3.12 -15.73
C LEU A 164 2.11 2.99 -17.03
N THR A 165 3.35 3.47 -16.99
CA THR A 165 4.36 3.13 -18.01
C THR A 165 4.76 1.65 -17.92
N ASN A 166 5.32 1.10 -18.99
CA ASN A 166 5.81 -0.29 -18.98
C ASN A 166 6.88 -0.51 -17.91
N GLU A 167 7.81 0.45 -17.77
CA GLU A 167 8.86 0.41 -16.74
C GLU A 167 8.27 0.36 -15.32
N GLN A 168 7.22 1.14 -15.03
CA GLN A 168 6.54 1.08 -13.74
C GLN A 168 5.87 -0.27 -13.50
N LYS A 169 5.28 -0.90 -14.53
CA LYS A 169 4.69 -2.24 -14.41
C LYS A 169 5.77 -3.28 -14.11
N GLU A 170 6.88 -3.25 -14.85
CA GLU A 170 8.02 -4.13 -14.63
C GLU A 170 8.58 -3.99 -13.21
N TRP A 171 8.71 -2.76 -12.70
CA TRP A 171 9.14 -2.55 -11.32
C TRP A 171 8.16 -3.08 -10.28
N LEU A 172 6.84 -2.99 -10.51
CA LEU A 172 5.84 -3.57 -9.61
C LEU A 172 5.88 -5.10 -9.63
N GLU A 173 6.12 -5.71 -10.79
CA GLU A 173 6.25 -7.16 -10.97
C GLU A 173 7.43 -7.77 -10.20
N LEU A 174 8.50 -7.00 -9.95
CA LEU A 174 9.62 -7.43 -9.07
C LEU A 174 9.15 -7.77 -7.64
N PHE A 175 8.00 -7.24 -7.22
CA PHE A 175 7.42 -7.45 -5.89
C PHE A 175 6.17 -8.34 -5.92
N SER A 176 5.81 -8.91 -7.08
CA SER A 176 4.74 -9.89 -7.15
C SER A 176 5.19 -11.24 -6.60
N LEU A 177 4.25 -12.06 -6.13
CA LEU A 177 4.58 -13.46 -5.85
C LEU A 177 4.95 -14.13 -7.17
N GLN A 178 6.20 -14.58 -7.29
CA GLN A 178 6.60 -15.47 -8.38
C GLN A 178 5.73 -16.72 -8.31
N ARG A 179 5.06 -17.03 -9.42
CA ARG A 179 4.23 -18.22 -9.57
C ARG A 179 5.09 -19.42 -9.97
#